data_AF-A0A1G0UWW3-F1
#
_entry.id   AF-A0A1G0UWW3-F1
#
_cell.length_a   1.000
_cell.length_b   1.000
_cell.length_c   1.000
_cell.angle_alpha   90.00
_cell.angle_beta   90.00
_cell.angle_gamma   90.00
#
_symmetry.space_group_name_H-M   'P 1'
#
loop_
_entity.id
_entity.type
_entity.pdbx_description
1 polymer ?
#
loop_
_entity_poly.entity_id
_entity_poly.type
_entity_poly.pdbx_seq_one_letter_code
_entity_poly.pdbx_strand_id
1 'polypeptide(L)'
;MKSIKCFSFLLIVFLFSAGFAFAQDSRQQKHSHNHNMEMKKDKSDTSMKQDTSIVREGVIDLQEIDKNKDGKVYQDTMDWNVISDEPGKCPLCDMKLKEVSHDQAKENLIKHDFKVKE
;
A
#
# COMPACT_ATOMS: atom_id res chain seq x y z
N MET A 1 15.32 0.59 -67.74
CA MET A 1 16.03 0.05 -66.56
C MET A 1 14.98 -0.62 -65.66
N LYS A 2 14.73 -1.91 -65.92
CA LYS A 2 15.06 -3.07 -65.05
C LYS A 2 14.22 -3.13 -63.76
N SER A 3 12.97 -3.58 -63.96
CA SER A 3 12.13 -4.20 -62.94
C SER A 3 12.84 -5.47 -62.44
N ILE A 4 13.17 -5.47 -61.14
CA ILE A 4 13.81 -6.58 -60.44
C ILE A 4 12.72 -7.60 -60.11
N LYS A 5 12.82 -8.75 -60.79
CA LYS A 5 12.21 -10.02 -60.41
C LYS A 5 13.06 -10.68 -59.31
N CYS A 6 12.56 -11.80 -58.78
CA CYS A 6 13.12 -12.69 -57.75
C CYS A 6 12.56 -12.32 -56.36
N PHE A 7 11.73 -13.12 -55.70
CA PHE A 7 11.98 -14.50 -55.28
C PHE A 7 10.59 -15.10 -54.96
N SER A 8 9.99 -15.94 -55.80
CA SER A 8 10.07 -17.39 -55.68
C SER A 8 10.84 -17.84 -54.44
N PHE A 9 10.15 -18.10 -53.33
CA PHE A 9 10.48 -19.20 -52.41
C PHE A 9 9.26 -19.50 -51.54
N LEU A 10 8.25 -20.03 -52.21
CA LEU A 10 7.14 -20.74 -51.60
C LEU A 10 7.66 -22.15 -51.32
N LEU A 11 8.20 -22.40 -50.12
CA LEU A 11 8.28 -23.72 -49.47
C LEU A 11 9.17 -23.70 -48.22
N ILE A 12 8.71 -24.41 -47.19
CA ILE A 12 9.45 -24.93 -46.03
C ILE A 12 9.67 -23.83 -44.97
N VAL A 13 9.00 -23.83 -43.82
CA VAL A 13 9.01 -24.89 -42.80
C VAL A 13 7.64 -24.93 -42.10
N PHE A 14 6.77 -25.84 -42.55
CA PHE A 14 5.96 -26.60 -41.60
C PHE A 14 6.94 -27.57 -40.95
N LEU A 15 7.13 -27.49 -39.64
CA LEU A 15 7.41 -28.59 -38.72
C LEU A 15 7.86 -28.04 -37.36
N PHE A 16 7.47 -28.78 -36.32
CA PHE A 16 7.79 -28.67 -34.90
C PHE A 16 6.88 -27.74 -34.07
N SER A 17 5.73 -28.24 -33.59
CA SER A 17 5.56 -29.12 -32.42
C SER A 17 6.01 -28.49 -31.10
N ALA A 18 5.07 -27.90 -30.38
CA ALA A 18 4.92 -28.07 -28.93
C ALA A 18 3.55 -27.51 -28.52
N GLY A 19 2.62 -28.40 -28.21
CA GLY A 19 1.43 -28.01 -27.47
C GLY A 19 1.85 -27.54 -26.10
N PHE A 20 1.69 -26.25 -25.82
CA PHE A 20 1.60 -25.77 -24.45
C PHE A 20 0.13 -25.81 -24.08
N ALA A 21 -0.29 -26.91 -23.46
CA ALA A 21 -1.51 -26.94 -22.68
C ALA A 21 -1.30 -26.01 -21.47
N PHE A 22 -1.73 -24.76 -21.58
CA PHE A 22 -1.94 -23.93 -20.41
C PHE A 22 -3.19 -24.45 -19.69
N ALA A 23 -3.00 -25.41 -18.79
CA ALA A 23 -3.98 -25.63 -17.74
C ALA A 23 -3.95 -24.39 -16.82
N GLN A 24 -4.99 -23.57 -16.87
CA GLN A 24 -5.25 -22.59 -15.81
C GLN A 24 -5.70 -23.38 -14.57
N ASP A 25 -4.76 -23.72 -13.69
CA ASP A 25 -5.08 -24.14 -12.31
C ASP A 25 -5.60 -22.92 -11.56
N SER A 26 -6.90 -22.68 -11.69
CA SER A 26 -7.65 -21.72 -10.89
C SER A 26 -7.88 -22.28 -9.49
N ARG A 27 -6.80 -22.54 -8.73
CA ARG A 27 -6.95 -22.70 -7.29
C ARG A 27 -7.06 -21.33 -6.65
N GLN A 28 -8.31 -20.89 -6.55
CA GLN A 28 -8.73 -19.91 -5.55
C GLN A 28 -8.25 -20.39 -4.17
N GLN A 29 -7.13 -19.83 -3.69
CA GLN A 29 -6.89 -19.76 -2.25
C GLN A 29 -7.92 -18.77 -1.69
N LYS A 30 -9.07 -19.32 -1.27
CA LYS A 30 -9.92 -18.65 -0.28
C LYS A 30 -9.07 -18.50 0.99
N HIS A 31 -8.49 -17.32 1.18
CA HIS A 31 -8.02 -16.91 2.49
C HIS A 31 -9.25 -16.73 3.38
N SER A 32 -9.56 -17.80 4.11
CA SER A 32 -10.46 -17.78 5.25
C SER A 32 -9.77 -17.01 6.36
N HIS A 33 -10.11 -15.73 6.50
CA HIS A 33 -9.73 -14.94 7.65
C HIS A 33 -10.70 -15.25 8.80
N ASN A 34 -10.43 -16.34 9.52
CA ASN A 34 -11.06 -16.62 10.80
C ASN A 34 -10.27 -15.86 11.88
N HIS A 35 -10.61 -14.60 12.11
CA HIS A 35 -10.04 -13.83 13.21
C HIS A 35 -10.85 -14.11 14.48
N ASN A 36 -10.55 -15.24 15.13
CA ASN A 36 -10.79 -15.37 16.57
C ASN A 36 -9.49 -14.97 17.27
N MET A 37 -9.34 -13.67 17.58
CA MET A 37 -8.27 -13.18 18.43
C MET A 37 -8.89 -12.77 19.77
N GLU A 38 -8.84 -13.69 20.72
CA GLU A 38 -9.12 -13.44 22.13
C GLU A 38 -8.06 -12.48 22.66
N MET A 39 -8.41 -11.19 22.84
CA MET A 39 -7.53 -10.20 23.46
C MET A 39 -7.36 -10.52 24.95
N LYS A 40 -6.27 -11.22 25.30
CA LYS A 40 -5.71 -11.12 26.65
C LYS A 40 -4.92 -9.82 26.75
N LYS A 41 -5.50 -8.90 27.51
CA LYS A 41 -4.94 -7.60 27.87
C LYS A 41 -3.89 -7.80 28.96
N ASP A 42 -2.68 -8.16 28.55
CA ASP A 42 -1.53 -8.21 29.47
C ASP A 42 -0.78 -6.88 29.43
N LYS A 43 -0.93 -6.15 30.53
CA LYS A 43 -0.19 -4.94 30.88
C LYS A 43 1.31 -5.24 30.86
N SER A 44 2.07 -4.53 30.03
CA SER A 44 3.51 -4.39 30.18
C SER A 44 3.82 -2.94 30.53
N ASP A 45 4.06 -2.72 31.83
CA ASP A 45 4.72 -1.54 32.37
C ASP A 45 6.10 -1.39 31.72
N THR A 46 6.25 -0.43 30.82
CA THR A 46 7.53 0.25 30.62
C THR A 46 7.23 1.73 30.42
N SER A 47 7.50 2.47 31.48
CA SER A 47 7.55 3.92 31.53
C SER A 47 8.52 4.46 30.48
N MET A 48 8.02 4.81 29.30
CA MET A 48 8.50 5.95 28.52
C MET A 48 7.28 6.82 28.23
N LYS A 49 7.35 8.10 28.59
CA LYS A 49 6.33 9.08 28.24
C LYS A 49 6.36 9.23 26.72
N GLN A 50 5.61 8.38 26.03
CA GLN A 50 5.49 8.44 24.58
C GLN A 50 4.59 9.62 24.25
N ASP A 51 5.10 10.49 23.40
CA ASP A 51 4.40 11.67 22.93
C ASP A 51 3.24 11.20 22.03
N THR A 52 2.07 10.94 22.64
CA THR A 52 0.86 10.50 21.94
C THR A 52 0.25 11.61 21.09
N SER A 53 0.91 12.78 20.99
CA SER A 53 0.39 13.97 20.31
C SER A 53 0.13 13.78 18.81
N ILE A 54 0.73 12.78 18.16
CA ILE A 54 0.55 12.54 16.72
C ILE A 54 -0.50 11.47 16.40
N VAL A 55 -1.06 10.79 17.41
CA VAL A 55 -2.15 9.83 17.24
C VAL A 55 -3.47 10.60 17.10
N ARG A 56 -4.13 10.49 15.95
CA ARG A 56 -5.33 11.27 15.65
C ARG A 56 -6.59 10.51 15.99
N GLU A 57 -7.57 11.24 16.49
CA GLU A 57 -8.88 10.72 16.86
C GLU A 57 -9.97 11.57 16.17
N GLY A 58 -11.13 10.96 15.92
CA GLY A 58 -12.26 11.66 15.32
C GLY A 58 -12.09 11.96 13.84
N VAL A 59 -12.39 13.19 13.44
CA VAL A 59 -12.28 13.66 12.05
C VAL A 59 -10.89 14.25 11.85
N ILE A 60 -10.11 13.66 10.95
CA ILE A 60 -8.72 14.03 10.70
C ILE A 60 -8.68 15.11 9.61
N ASP A 61 -8.10 16.27 9.93
CA ASP A 61 -7.87 17.37 9.00
C ASP A 61 -6.40 17.39 8.56
N LEU A 62 -6.10 16.87 7.37
CA LEU A 62 -4.72 16.82 6.86
C LEU A 62 -4.10 18.21 6.65
N GLN A 63 -4.92 19.23 6.32
CA GLN A 63 -4.43 20.60 6.10
C GLN A 63 -3.99 21.26 7.40
N GLU A 64 -4.63 20.92 8.52
CA GLU A 64 -4.21 21.39 9.84
C GLU A 64 -2.91 20.72 10.30
N ILE A 65 -2.66 19.50 9.80
CA ILE A 65 -1.44 18.74 10.11
C ILE A 65 -0.24 19.31 9.38
N ASP A 66 -0.38 19.55 8.08
CA ASP A 66 0.66 20.11 7.22
C ASP A 66 0.85 21.61 7.52
N LYS A 67 1.63 21.90 8.56
CA LYS A 67 1.90 23.28 8.99
C LYS A 67 2.81 23.99 8.01
N ASN A 68 3.67 23.23 7.32
CA ASN A 68 4.64 23.75 6.37
C ASN A 68 4.03 24.04 4.98
N LYS A 69 2.85 23.47 4.69
CA LYS A 69 2.03 23.63 3.48
C LYS A 69 2.69 23.09 2.21
N ASP A 70 3.45 22.02 2.30
CA ASP A 70 4.08 21.34 1.16
C ASP A 70 3.18 20.27 0.52
N GLY A 71 2.01 20.01 1.11
CA GLY A 71 1.04 19.01 0.65
C GLY A 71 1.42 17.57 1.02
N LYS A 72 2.36 17.39 1.95
CA LYS A 72 2.83 16.08 2.43
C LYS A 72 2.70 15.98 3.94
N VAL A 73 2.62 14.73 4.39
CA VAL A 73 2.64 14.37 5.81
C VAL A 73 3.43 13.09 6.01
N TYR A 74 3.89 12.87 7.23
CA TYR A 74 4.52 11.63 7.67
C TYR A 74 3.46 10.75 8.33
N GLN A 75 3.22 9.56 7.76
CA GLN A 75 2.20 8.62 8.20
C GLN A 75 2.80 7.25 8.51
N ASP A 76 2.30 6.59 9.56
CA ASP A 76 2.67 5.21 9.85
C ASP A 76 1.98 4.22 8.90
N THR A 77 2.63 3.10 8.59
CA THR A 77 2.11 2.09 7.64
C THR A 77 1.30 0.97 8.30
N MET A 78 1.25 0.93 9.63
CA MET A 78 0.49 -0.04 10.43
C MET A 78 -0.62 0.65 11.23
N ASP A 79 -0.31 1.82 11.79
CA ASP A 79 -1.23 2.64 12.58
C ASP A 79 -1.63 3.91 11.79
N TRP A 80 -2.58 3.77 10.85
CA TRP A 80 -2.88 4.81 9.85
C TRP A 80 -3.33 6.16 10.41
N ASN A 81 -3.83 6.21 11.64
CA ASN A 81 -4.18 7.44 12.34
C ASN A 81 -3.00 8.14 13.01
N VAL A 82 -1.79 7.60 12.90
CA VAL A 82 -0.57 8.25 13.36
C VAL A 82 0.00 9.08 12.22
N ILE A 83 -0.19 10.39 12.31
CA ILE A 83 0.17 11.35 11.27
C ILE A 83 0.86 12.57 11.87
N SER A 84 1.95 13.02 11.26
CA SER A 84 2.79 14.15 11.69
C SER A 84 3.18 15.02 10.49
N ASP A 85 3.39 16.32 10.73
CA ASP A 85 4.04 17.23 9.77
C ASP A 85 5.53 16.92 9.62
N GLU A 86 6.14 16.49 10.73
CA GLU A 86 7.57 16.28 10.84
C GLU A 86 7.94 14.79 10.80
N PRO A 87 9.15 14.46 10.30
CA PRO A 87 9.66 13.09 10.36
C PRO A 87 9.79 12.63 11.81
N GLY A 88 9.40 11.39 12.07
CA GLY A 88 9.43 10.85 13.41
C GLY A 88 9.21 9.34 13.44
N LYS A 89 8.91 8.85 14.63
CA LYS A 89 8.53 7.46 14.87
C LYS A 89 7.11 7.38 15.38
N CYS A 90 6.41 6.29 15.04
CA CYS A 90 5.12 5.97 15.61
C CYS A 90 5.27 5.63 17.11
N PRO A 91 4.52 6.27 18.01
CA PRO A 91 4.56 5.95 19.43
C PRO A 91 3.97 4.56 19.75
N LEU A 92 3.19 3.97 18.85
CA LEU A 92 2.54 2.68 19.09
C LEU A 92 3.44 1.49 18.71
N CYS A 93 4.16 1.60 17.59
CA CYS A 93 4.97 0.49 17.05
C CYS A 93 6.48 0.79 16.90
N ASP A 94 6.94 1.99 17.28
CA ASP A 94 8.34 2.48 17.18
C ASP A 94 8.95 2.45 15.76
N MET A 95 8.11 2.26 14.73
CA MET A 95 8.53 2.34 13.34
C MET A 95 8.66 3.78 12.86
N LYS A 96 9.53 4.00 11.86
CA LYS A 96 9.70 5.32 11.25
C LYS A 96 8.48 5.65 10.37
N LEU A 97 7.94 6.85 10.55
CA LEU A 97 6.86 7.35 9.70
C LEU A 97 7.35 7.56 8.26
N LYS A 98 6.47 7.30 7.30
CA LYS A 98 6.74 7.45 5.87
C LYS A 98 6.12 8.74 5.34
N GLU A 99 6.91 9.51 4.60
CA GLU A 99 6.39 10.68 3.88
C GLU A 99 5.44 10.23 2.77
N VAL A 100 4.25 10.82 2.75
CA VAL A 100 3.17 10.57 1.77
C VAL A 100 2.50 11.90 1.41
N SER A 101 1.88 11.99 0.23
CA SER A 101 1.06 13.18 -0.11
C SER A 101 -0.26 13.20 0.68
N HIS A 102 -0.91 14.35 0.75
CA HIS A 102 -2.27 14.46 1.30
C HIS A 102 -3.26 13.50 0.66
N ASP A 103 -3.23 13.36 -0.67
CA ASP A 103 -4.14 12.45 -1.38
C ASP A 103 -3.91 10.99 -0.95
N GLN A 104 -2.64 10.58 -0.86
CA GLN A 104 -2.28 9.24 -0.39
C GLN A 104 -2.67 9.02 1.06
N ALA A 105 -2.41 9.99 1.95
CA ALA A 105 -2.79 9.92 3.35
C ALA A 105 -4.31 9.81 3.51
N LYS A 106 -5.08 10.62 2.75
CA LYS A 106 -6.54 10.58 2.71
C LYS A 106 -7.06 9.23 2.24
N GLU A 107 -6.50 8.69 1.16
CA GLU A 107 -6.84 7.35 0.68
C GLU A 107 -6.56 6.27 1.73
N ASN A 108 -5.40 6.31 2.38
CA ASN A 108 -5.04 5.35 3.42
C ASN A 108 -6.04 5.43 4.59
N LEU A 109 -6.34 6.64 5.05
CA LEU A 109 -7.33 6.85 6.12
C LEU A 109 -8.71 6.29 5.76
N ILE A 110 -9.22 6.59 4.57
CA ILE A 110 -10.54 6.12 4.12
C ILE A 110 -10.56 4.59 3.95
N LYS A 111 -9.50 4.00 3.39
CA LYS A 111 -9.37 2.53 3.23
C LYS A 111 -9.34 1.78 4.56
N HIS A 112 -9.00 2.48 5.65
CA HIS A 112 -8.90 1.93 7.00
C HIS A 112 -9.94 2.54 7.96
N ASP A 113 -11.09 2.97 7.42
CA ASP A 113 -12.28 3.39 8.17
C ASP A 113 -12.12 4.65 9.05
N PHE A 114 -11.12 5.49 8.77
CA PHE A 114 -10.96 6.78 9.42
C PHE A 114 -11.74 7.89 8.70
N LYS A 115 -12.30 8.81 9.50
CA LYS A 115 -13.00 9.99 8.97
C LYS A 115 -12.00 11.09 8.65
N VAL A 116 -12.05 11.60 7.43
CA VAL A 116 -11.18 12.70 6.97
C VAL A 116 -12.05 13.91 6.64
N LYS A 117 -11.58 15.10 7.02
CA LYS A 117 -12.22 16.35 6.60
C LYS A 117 -12.06 16.53 5.09
N GLU A 118 -13.11 17.03 4.44
CA GLU A 118 -13.12 17.27 2.99
C GLU A 118 -12.20 18.41 2.58
#